data_AF-A0A662X1M7-F1
#
_entry.id   AF-A0A662X1M7-F1
#
_cell.length_a   1.000
_cell.length_b   1.000
_cell.length_c   1.000
_cell.angle_alpha   90.00
_cell.angle_beta   90.00
_cell.angle_gamma   90.00
#
_symmetry.space_group_name_H-M   'P 1'
#
loop_
_entity.id
_entity.type
_entity.pdbx_description
1 polymer ?
#
loop_
_entity_poly.entity_id
_entity_poly.type
_entity_poly.pdbx_seq_one_letter_code
_entity_poly.pdbx_strand_id
1 'polypeptide(L)'
;MDQVRLYGERKVDKSYSVGGATIVKYRVALAAVGLALVVVIVLASVGVFSPSSSSSSEDSSASTITGNVTVYHAGSLVGLMDDALTPAFTAATGVATTLVAKGSVALANLIVNGSQADVFISADAKVNSKLLMGDANDNLISWYITFGETSIGLGYNPSSPYKEVFAAVKNGSVLWYEALLANPDMKLGRTDPDADPKGYR
;
A
#
# COMPACT_ATOMS: atom_id res chain seq x y z
N MET A 1 -22.42 14.14 30.77
CA MET A 1 -22.59 13.24 29.63
C MET A 1 -22.27 14.05 28.39
N ASP A 2 -21.10 13.84 27.78
CA ASP A 2 -20.82 14.37 26.45
C ASP A 2 -19.88 13.39 25.74
N GLN A 3 -20.45 12.69 24.77
CA GLN A 3 -19.78 11.77 23.87
C GLN A 3 -19.27 12.59 22.68
N VAL A 4 -17.96 12.78 22.57
CA VAL A 4 -17.37 13.41 21.38
C VAL A 4 -17.06 12.33 20.36
N ARG A 5 -17.99 12.20 19.40
CA ARG A 5 -17.88 11.43 18.17
C ARG A 5 -16.89 12.14 17.25
N LEU A 6 -15.85 11.45 16.77
CA LEU A 6 -14.90 11.99 15.80
C LEU A 6 -15.08 11.29 14.46
N TYR A 7 -15.65 12.01 13.48
CA TYR A 7 -15.27 11.90 12.08
C TYR A 7 -15.48 13.26 11.41
N GLY A 8 -14.50 13.68 10.62
CA GLY A 8 -14.51 14.94 9.89
C GLY A 8 -13.11 15.29 9.45
N GLU A 9 -12.76 14.86 8.24
CA GLU A 9 -11.60 15.31 7.51
C GLU A 9 -11.50 16.85 7.59
N ARG A 10 -10.46 17.35 8.24
CA ARG A 10 -9.98 18.70 7.95
C ARG A 10 -8.83 18.56 6.98
N LYS A 11 -9.02 19.11 5.77
CA LYS A 11 -7.91 19.54 4.93
C LYS A 11 -7.01 20.43 5.80
N VAL A 12 -5.86 19.90 6.18
CA VAL A 12 -4.79 20.70 6.77
C VAL A 12 -3.83 20.98 5.62
N ASP A 13 -3.93 22.20 5.09
CA ASP A 13 -2.90 22.77 4.24
C ASP A 13 -1.66 23.01 5.11
N LYS A 14 -0.90 21.95 5.39
CA LYS A 14 0.41 22.03 6.01
C LYS A 14 1.43 21.63 4.96
N SER A 15 2.07 22.64 4.39
CA SER A 15 3.31 22.48 3.65
C SER A 15 4.34 21.88 4.60
N TYR A 16 4.54 20.56 4.52
CA TYR A 16 5.64 19.89 5.17
C TYR A 16 6.89 20.22 4.37
N SER A 17 7.76 21.06 4.93
CA SER A 17 9.14 21.15 4.47
C SER A 17 9.85 19.85 4.86
N VAL A 18 9.62 18.79 4.10
CA VAL A 18 10.46 17.60 4.10
C VAL A 18 11.71 18.01 3.34
N GLY A 19 12.86 18.03 4.02
CA GLY A 19 14.13 18.47 3.43
C GLY A 19 14.34 17.87 2.04
N GLY A 20 14.67 18.73 1.06
CA GLY A 20 14.67 18.39 -0.36
C GLY A 20 15.49 17.13 -0.72
N ALA A 21 16.49 16.78 0.09
CA ALA A 21 17.26 15.55 -0.07
C ALA A 21 16.44 14.27 0.13
N THR A 22 15.44 14.27 1.01
CA THR A 22 14.61 13.07 1.31
C THR A 22 13.55 12.87 0.23
N ILE A 23 12.88 13.93 -0.22
CA ILE A 23 11.91 13.88 -1.33
C ILE A 23 12.58 13.40 -2.63
N VAL A 24 13.79 13.87 -2.93
CA VAL A 24 14.53 13.46 -4.13
C VAL A 24 14.92 11.97 -4.06
N LYS A 25 15.32 11.46 -2.89
CA LYS A 25 15.63 10.03 -2.70
C LYS A 25 14.43 9.13 -2.99
N TYR A 26 13.24 9.49 -2.52
CA TYR A 26 12.02 8.70 -2.79
C TYR A 26 11.58 8.77 -4.25
N ARG A 27 11.71 9.93 -4.91
CA ARG A 27 11.38 10.07 -6.34
C ARG A 27 12.33 9.28 -7.25
N VAL A 28 13.62 9.24 -6.91
CA VAL A 28 14.61 8.43 -7.63
C VAL A 28 14.40 6.93 -7.38
N ALA A 29 14.10 6.53 -6.14
CA ALA A 29 13.79 5.13 -5.82
C ALA A 29 12.52 4.64 -6.52
N LEU A 30 11.45 5.45 -6.53
CA LEU A 30 10.19 5.12 -7.23
C LEU A 30 10.39 5.02 -8.75
N ALA A 31 11.20 5.91 -9.34
CA ALA A 31 11.54 5.85 -10.76
C ALA A 31 12.41 4.63 -11.11
N ALA A 32 13.35 4.25 -10.24
CA ALA A 32 14.20 3.08 -10.44
C ALA A 32 13.41 1.75 -10.35
N VAL A 33 12.46 1.65 -9.41
CA VAL A 33 11.58 0.48 -9.30
C VAL A 33 10.63 0.38 -10.51
N GLY A 34 10.09 1.51 -10.98
CA GLY A 34 9.29 1.55 -12.20
C GLY A 34 10.08 1.14 -13.44
N LEU A 35 11.33 1.61 -13.59
CA LEU A 35 12.20 1.26 -14.71
C LEU A 35 12.60 -0.24 -14.68
N ALA A 36 12.89 -0.79 -13.51
CA ALA A 36 13.23 -2.21 -13.36
C ALA A 36 12.06 -3.13 -13.75
N LEU A 37 10.82 -2.78 -13.39
CA LEU A 37 9.62 -3.52 -13.78
C LEU A 37 9.38 -3.50 -15.29
N VAL A 38 9.62 -2.36 -15.95
CA VAL A 38 9.51 -2.25 -17.41
C VAL A 38 10.58 -3.08 -18.13
N VAL A 39 11.83 -3.10 -17.64
CA VAL A 39 12.92 -3.89 -18.24
C VAL A 39 12.67 -5.40 -18.15
N VAL A 40 12.09 -5.87 -17.04
CA VAL A 40 11.74 -7.30 -16.88
C VAL A 40 10.64 -7.73 -17.86
N ILE A 41 9.66 -6.86 -18.13
CA ILE A 41 8.59 -7.12 -19.12
C ILE A 41 9.16 -7.15 -20.54
N VAL A 42 10.13 -6.29 -20.87
CA VAL A 42 10.77 -6.24 -22.20
C VAL A 42 11.76 -7.39 -22.43
N LEU A 43 12.44 -7.89 -21.40
CA LEU A 43 13.36 -9.02 -21.55
C LEU A 43 12.63 -10.36 -21.71
N ALA A 44 11.39 -10.47 -21.22
CA ALA A 44 10.57 -11.67 -21.39
C ALA A 44 10.04 -11.86 -22.84
N SER A 45 10.10 -10.83 -23.70
CA SER A 45 9.65 -10.92 -25.10
C SER A 45 10.77 -11.23 -26.10
N VAL A 46 12.04 -11.34 -25.67
CA VAL A 46 13.18 -11.64 -26.55
C VAL A 46 13.70 -13.06 -26.29
N GLY A 47 12.84 -14.05 -26.57
CA GLY A 47 13.18 -15.47 -26.61
C GLY A 47 13.62 -15.89 -28.02
N VAL A 48 14.88 -16.29 -28.12
CA VAL A 48 15.69 -16.62 -29.32
C VAL A 48 15.06 -17.65 -30.28
N PHE A 49 14.82 -17.25 -31.54
CA PHE A 49 14.92 -18.11 -32.74
C PHE A 49 15.32 -17.26 -33.96
N SER A 50 16.22 -17.77 -34.81
CA SER A 50 16.59 -17.26 -36.13
C SER A 50 16.87 -18.47 -37.04
N PRO A 51 16.83 -18.38 -38.38
CA PRO A 51 16.38 -17.28 -39.26
C PRO A 51 15.40 -17.75 -40.36
N SER A 52 14.66 -16.82 -41.00
CA SER A 52 14.43 -16.80 -42.46
C SER A 52 13.64 -15.54 -42.83
N SER A 53 14.05 -14.93 -43.93
CA SER A 53 13.60 -13.64 -44.44
C SER A 53 12.13 -13.65 -44.85
N SER A 54 11.35 -12.71 -44.33
CA SER A 54 10.23 -12.11 -45.03
C SER A 54 10.05 -10.68 -44.52
N SER A 55 10.22 -9.72 -45.43
CA SER A 55 9.89 -8.32 -45.19
C SER A 55 8.38 -8.18 -44.98
N SER A 56 7.96 -8.13 -43.72
CA SER A 56 6.68 -7.57 -43.33
C SER A 56 6.97 -6.34 -42.50
N SER A 57 6.60 -5.19 -43.04
CA SER A 57 6.46 -3.94 -42.31
C SER A 57 5.38 -4.17 -41.25
N GLU A 58 5.76 -4.67 -40.08
CA GLU A 58 4.90 -4.70 -38.92
C GLU A 58 4.80 -3.27 -38.40
N ASP A 59 3.77 -2.58 -38.89
CA ASP A 59 3.13 -1.52 -38.15
C ASP A 59 2.93 -2.04 -36.73
N SER A 60 3.70 -1.47 -35.80
CA SER A 60 3.60 -1.75 -34.38
C SER A 60 2.24 -1.25 -33.94
N SER A 61 1.24 -2.09 -34.16
CA SER A 61 -0.11 -1.94 -33.66
C SER A 61 0.04 -2.02 -32.15
N ALA A 62 0.29 -0.86 -31.54
CA ALA A 62 0.07 -0.61 -30.14
C ALA A 62 -1.34 -1.16 -29.88
N SER A 63 -1.40 -2.34 -29.27
CA SER A 63 -2.65 -2.96 -28.91
C SER A 63 -3.31 -1.97 -27.98
N THR A 64 -4.29 -1.23 -28.49
CA THR A 64 -5.07 -0.32 -27.66
C THR A 64 -5.66 -1.21 -26.56
N ILE A 65 -5.12 -1.11 -25.34
CA ILE A 65 -5.65 -1.85 -24.21
C ILE A 65 -7.02 -1.24 -23.96
N THR A 66 -8.04 -1.88 -24.53
CA THR A 66 -9.43 -1.52 -24.35
C THR A 66 -9.96 -2.36 -23.20
N GLY A 67 -10.38 -1.71 -22.12
CA GLY A 67 -10.87 -2.43 -20.95
C GLY A 67 -10.91 -1.59 -19.69
N ASN A 68 -11.36 -2.24 -18.61
CA ASN A 68 -11.37 -1.70 -17.26
C ASN A 68 -10.66 -2.70 -16.35
N VAL A 69 -9.70 -2.21 -15.56
CA VAL A 69 -8.95 -3.04 -14.60
C VAL A 69 -9.62 -2.94 -13.22
N THR A 70 -10.08 -4.06 -12.69
CA THR A 70 -10.67 -4.15 -11.36
C THR A 70 -9.59 -4.45 -10.33
N VAL A 71 -9.38 -3.53 -9.40
CA VAL A 71 -8.36 -3.66 -8.34
C VAL A 71 -9.03 -3.78 -6.98
N TYR A 72 -8.79 -4.92 -6.31
CA TYR A 72 -9.15 -5.13 -4.93
C TYR A 72 -7.98 -4.72 -4.06
N HIS A 73 -8.16 -3.79 -3.12
CA HIS A 73 -7.07 -3.33 -2.28
C HIS A 73 -7.47 -3.12 -0.82
N ALA A 74 -6.49 -3.24 0.08
CA ALA A 74 -6.68 -2.97 1.49
C ALA A 74 -7.16 -1.53 1.72
N GLY A 75 -8.08 -1.35 2.68
CA GLY A 75 -8.60 -0.03 3.05
C GLY A 75 -7.53 0.99 3.47
N SER A 76 -6.39 0.54 4.03
CA SER A 76 -5.26 1.41 4.37
C SER A 76 -4.56 2.02 3.15
N LEU A 77 -4.85 1.54 1.94
CA LEU A 77 -4.24 1.97 0.68
C LEU A 77 -5.14 2.90 -0.13
N VAL A 78 -6.35 3.24 0.35
CA VAL A 78 -7.32 4.10 -0.39
C VAL A 78 -6.65 5.37 -0.91
N GLY A 79 -6.01 6.16 -0.04
CA GLY A 79 -5.33 7.39 -0.49
C GLY A 79 -4.22 7.14 -1.50
N LEU A 80 -3.44 6.06 -1.36
CA LEU A 80 -2.39 5.72 -2.35
C LEU A 80 -2.99 5.36 -3.72
N MET A 81 -4.07 4.58 -3.72
CA MET A 81 -4.74 4.14 -4.93
C MET A 81 -5.40 5.32 -5.65
N ASP A 82 -6.21 6.09 -4.93
CA ASP A 82 -7.01 7.19 -5.47
C ASP A 82 -6.14 8.38 -5.90
N ASP A 83 -5.18 8.79 -5.07
CA ASP A 83 -4.45 10.05 -5.28
C ASP A 83 -3.25 9.90 -6.21
N ALA A 84 -2.69 8.69 -6.34
CA ALA A 84 -1.41 8.47 -7.02
C ALA A 84 -1.42 7.34 -8.04
N LEU A 85 -1.71 6.10 -7.62
CA LEU A 85 -1.51 4.94 -8.49
C LEU A 85 -2.49 4.89 -9.66
N THR A 86 -3.79 5.05 -9.40
CA THR A 86 -4.82 5.01 -10.45
C THR A 86 -4.70 6.17 -11.44
N PRO A 87 -4.49 7.43 -11.02
CA PRO A 87 -4.25 8.53 -11.95
C PRO A 87 -3.00 8.30 -12.81
N ALA A 88 -1.90 7.84 -12.22
CA ALA A 88 -0.67 7.56 -12.95
C ALA A 88 -0.83 6.41 -13.96
N PHE A 89 -1.52 5.33 -13.56
CA PHE A 89 -1.80 4.19 -14.44
C PHE A 89 -2.70 4.60 -15.61
N THR A 90 -3.79 5.32 -15.34
CA THR A 90 -4.69 5.82 -16.39
C THR A 90 -3.96 6.77 -17.35
N ALA A 91 -3.12 7.67 -16.83
CA ALA A 91 -2.34 8.59 -17.65
C ALA A 91 -1.31 7.87 -18.54
N ALA A 92 -0.71 6.78 -18.05
CA ALA A 92 0.30 6.03 -18.78
C ALA A 92 -0.29 5.06 -19.81
N THR A 93 -1.47 4.50 -19.55
CA THR A 93 -2.04 3.39 -20.35
C THR A 93 -3.32 3.76 -21.09
N GLY A 94 -4.03 4.81 -20.66
CA GLY A 94 -5.38 5.14 -21.13
C GLY A 94 -6.48 4.22 -20.60
N VAL A 95 -6.16 3.26 -19.73
CA VAL A 95 -7.08 2.23 -19.23
C VAL A 95 -7.76 2.70 -17.94
N ALA A 96 -9.09 2.53 -17.87
CA ALA A 96 -9.86 2.86 -16.68
C ALA A 96 -9.67 1.80 -15.57
N THR A 97 -9.85 2.19 -14.31
CA THR A 97 -9.78 1.26 -13.18
C THR A 97 -11.03 1.34 -12.30
N THR A 98 -11.53 0.18 -11.86
CA THR A 98 -12.52 0.06 -10.79
C THR A 98 -11.83 -0.34 -9.49
N LEU A 99 -11.99 0.45 -8.43
CA LEU A 99 -11.39 0.17 -7.14
C LEU A 99 -12.41 -0.40 -6.16
N VAL A 100 -12.03 -1.46 -5.45
CA VAL A 100 -12.82 -2.03 -4.35
C VAL A 100 -11.96 -2.10 -3.08
N ALA A 101 -12.27 -1.21 -2.14
CA ALA A 101 -11.56 -1.11 -0.86
C ALA A 101 -12.29 -1.84 0.27
N LYS A 102 -11.66 -2.85 0.85
CA LYS A 102 -12.13 -3.54 2.09
C LYS A 102 -10.93 -4.07 2.90
N GLY A 103 -11.19 -4.79 4.00
CA GLY A 103 -10.14 -5.53 4.70
C GLY A 103 -9.58 -6.67 3.83
N SER A 104 -8.26 -6.92 3.90
CA SER A 104 -7.59 -7.87 3.00
C SER A 104 -8.13 -9.30 3.08
N VAL A 105 -8.48 -9.78 4.28
CA VAL A 105 -9.10 -11.10 4.47
C VAL A 105 -10.50 -11.14 3.84
N ALA A 106 -11.27 -10.07 3.97
CA ALA A 106 -12.61 -10.01 3.37
C ALA A 106 -12.54 -10.05 1.84
N LEU A 107 -11.61 -9.31 1.23
CA LEU A 107 -11.39 -9.34 -0.22
C LEU A 107 -10.89 -10.71 -0.70
N ALA A 108 -9.96 -11.33 0.01
CA ALA A 108 -9.50 -12.68 -0.31
C ALA A 108 -10.66 -13.69 -0.27
N ASN A 109 -11.53 -13.62 0.73
CA ASN A 109 -12.72 -14.47 0.79
C ASN A 109 -13.71 -14.19 -0.35
N LEU A 110 -13.80 -12.95 -0.87
CA LEU A 110 -14.59 -12.69 -2.08
C LEU A 110 -14.00 -13.41 -3.30
N ILE A 111 -12.68 -13.42 -3.45
CA ILE A 111 -11.98 -14.12 -4.53
C ILE A 111 -12.21 -15.64 -4.41
N VAL A 112 -12.06 -16.20 -3.21
CA VAL A 112 -12.36 -17.63 -2.92
C VAL A 112 -13.82 -17.97 -3.28
N ASN A 113 -14.75 -17.05 -3.07
CA ASN A 113 -16.16 -17.22 -3.43
C ASN A 113 -16.49 -16.86 -4.89
N GLY A 114 -15.48 -16.71 -5.75
CA GLY A 114 -15.66 -16.53 -7.19
C GLY A 114 -15.80 -15.07 -7.65
N SER A 115 -15.60 -14.08 -6.78
CA SER A 115 -15.50 -12.68 -7.21
C SER A 115 -14.20 -12.47 -7.99
N GLN A 116 -14.29 -11.81 -9.14
CA GLN A 116 -13.13 -11.55 -9.99
C GLN A 116 -12.51 -10.19 -9.73
N ALA A 117 -11.18 -10.16 -9.69
CA ALA A 117 -10.35 -8.96 -9.69
C ALA A 117 -9.12 -9.23 -10.55
N ASP A 118 -8.64 -8.21 -11.26
CA ASP A 118 -7.43 -8.30 -12.07
C ASP A 118 -6.18 -8.15 -11.20
N VAL A 119 -6.29 -7.35 -10.14
CA VAL A 119 -5.21 -7.09 -9.19
C VAL A 119 -5.74 -7.17 -7.76
N PHE A 120 -5.04 -7.88 -6.89
CA PHE A 120 -5.29 -7.92 -5.46
C PHE A 120 -4.10 -7.37 -4.66
N ILE A 121 -4.33 -6.35 -3.83
CA ILE A 121 -3.31 -5.69 -3.01
C ILE A 121 -3.66 -5.82 -1.54
N SER A 122 -3.03 -6.78 -0.87
CA SER A 122 -3.21 -7.03 0.56
C SER A 122 -2.32 -6.12 1.42
N ALA A 123 -2.79 -5.77 2.63
CA ALA A 123 -1.97 -5.16 3.67
C ALA A 123 -1.18 -6.18 4.49
N ASP A 124 -1.39 -7.48 4.26
CA ASP A 124 -0.70 -8.58 4.92
C ASP A 124 -0.38 -9.68 3.90
N ALA A 125 0.91 -9.88 3.63
CA ALA A 125 1.39 -10.89 2.68
C ALA A 125 0.94 -12.32 3.05
N LYS A 126 0.75 -12.61 4.35
CA LYS A 126 0.32 -13.95 4.80
C LYS A 126 -1.08 -14.31 4.33
N VAL A 127 -1.93 -13.32 4.01
CA VAL A 127 -3.27 -13.57 3.45
C VAL A 127 -3.16 -14.33 2.12
N ASN A 128 -2.21 -13.95 1.27
CA ASN A 128 -1.98 -14.58 -0.03
C ASN A 128 -1.64 -16.07 0.13
N SER A 129 -0.63 -16.37 0.96
CA SER A 129 -0.18 -17.75 1.17
C SER A 129 -1.20 -18.61 1.92
N LYS A 130 -2.06 -18.02 2.77
CA LYS A 130 -3.00 -18.77 3.60
C LYS A 130 -4.33 -19.04 2.92
N LEU A 131 -4.82 -18.12 2.09
CA LEU A 131 -6.19 -18.17 1.55
C LEU A 131 -6.26 -18.30 0.03
N LEU A 132 -5.20 -17.97 -0.71
CA LEU A 132 -5.26 -17.88 -2.18
C LEU A 132 -4.25 -18.78 -2.90
N MET A 133 -3.19 -19.21 -2.22
CA MET A 133 -2.11 -19.98 -2.82
C MET A 133 -2.04 -21.39 -2.23
N GLY A 134 -1.54 -22.34 -3.01
CA GLY A 134 -1.38 -23.73 -2.62
C GLY A 134 -2.60 -24.59 -2.98
N ASP A 135 -2.38 -25.90 -3.05
CA ASP A 135 -3.37 -26.87 -3.53
C ASP A 135 -4.66 -26.88 -2.70
N ALA A 136 -4.57 -26.57 -1.41
CA ALA A 136 -5.74 -26.46 -0.53
C ALA A 136 -6.64 -25.24 -0.85
N ASN A 137 -6.15 -24.29 -1.63
CA ASN A 137 -6.84 -23.05 -2.00
C ASN A 137 -6.99 -22.93 -3.53
N ASP A 138 -7.06 -24.07 -4.24
CA ASP A 138 -7.20 -24.17 -5.71
C ASP A 138 -6.14 -23.39 -6.52
N ASN A 139 -5.03 -23.01 -5.89
CA ASN A 139 -4.00 -22.16 -6.49
C ASN A 139 -4.58 -20.91 -7.19
N LEU A 140 -5.56 -20.24 -6.56
CA LEU A 140 -6.21 -19.02 -7.08
C LEU A 140 -5.20 -17.91 -7.46
N ILE A 141 -4.03 -17.91 -6.82
CA ILE A 141 -2.84 -17.18 -7.29
C ILE A 141 -1.64 -18.12 -7.36
N SER A 142 -0.73 -17.86 -8.30
CA SER A 142 0.52 -18.62 -8.45
C SER A 142 1.73 -17.91 -7.84
N TRP A 143 1.65 -16.59 -7.64
CA TRP A 143 2.73 -15.78 -7.06
C TRP A 143 2.20 -14.51 -6.41
N TYR A 144 3.03 -13.88 -5.57
CA TYR A 144 2.84 -12.51 -5.11
C TYR A 144 4.21 -11.88 -4.81
N ILE A 145 4.23 -10.55 -4.73
CA ILE A 145 5.39 -9.79 -4.27
C ILE A 145 5.05 -8.98 -3.02
N THR A 146 6.01 -8.83 -2.11
CA THR A 146 5.90 -7.88 -0.99
C THR A 146 6.68 -6.63 -1.36
N PHE A 147 6.00 -5.49 -1.42
CA PHE A 147 6.59 -4.22 -1.85
C PHE A 147 6.60 -3.15 -0.76
N GLY A 148 6.00 -3.43 0.40
CA GLY A 148 5.90 -2.47 1.48
C GLY A 148 5.65 -3.13 2.82
N GLU A 149 6.03 -2.41 3.87
CA GLU A 149 5.78 -2.76 5.26
C GLU A 149 5.29 -1.52 5.99
N THR A 150 4.60 -1.74 7.11
CA THR A 150 4.20 -0.66 8.01
C THR A 150 4.73 -0.96 9.39
N SER A 151 5.18 0.06 10.11
CA SER A 151 5.62 -0.05 11.49
C SER A 151 4.57 0.55 12.43
N ILE A 152 4.30 -0.13 13.54
CA ILE A 152 3.59 0.50 14.66
C ILE A 152 4.48 1.61 15.23
N GLY A 153 3.88 2.74 15.60
CA GLY A 153 4.60 3.88 16.13
C GLY A 153 3.77 4.62 17.17
N LEU A 154 4.47 5.30 18.08
CA LEU A 154 3.84 6.15 19.09
C LEU A 154 3.79 7.59 18.59
N GLY A 155 2.61 8.03 18.14
CA GLY A 155 2.36 9.42 17.78
C GLY A 155 2.07 10.28 19.01
N TYR A 156 2.66 11.47 19.08
CA TYR A 156 2.31 12.47 20.09
C TYR A 156 2.19 13.87 19.46
N ASN A 157 1.42 14.75 20.10
CA ASN A 157 1.32 16.15 19.70
C ASN A 157 2.51 16.93 20.29
N PRO A 158 3.30 17.69 19.51
CA PRO A 158 4.39 18.53 20.03
C PRO A 158 3.94 19.57 21.08
N SER A 159 2.66 19.94 21.09
CA SER A 159 2.06 20.82 22.11
C SER A 159 1.60 20.07 23.36
N SER A 160 1.83 18.75 23.46
CA SER A 160 1.49 17.95 24.64
C SER A 160 2.24 18.47 25.88
N PRO A 161 1.61 18.46 27.07
CA PRO A 161 2.32 18.74 28.32
C PRO A 161 3.49 17.76 28.57
N TYR A 162 3.44 16.56 27.97
CA TYR A 162 4.48 15.53 28.06
C TYR A 162 5.53 15.58 26.94
N LYS A 163 5.65 16.69 26.20
CA LYS A 163 6.57 16.80 25.05
C LYS A 163 8.02 16.46 25.39
N GLU A 164 8.50 16.85 26.57
CA GLU A 164 9.88 16.58 27.02
C GLU A 164 10.08 15.10 27.37
N VAL A 165 9.05 14.47 27.94
CA VAL A 165 9.04 13.02 28.17
C VAL A 165 9.14 12.28 26.85
N PHE A 166 8.34 12.67 25.84
CA PHE A 166 8.42 12.05 24.51
C PHE A 166 9.74 12.36 23.78
N ALA A 167 10.38 13.50 24.05
CA ALA A 167 11.72 13.79 23.53
C ALA A 167 12.77 12.82 24.14
N ALA A 168 12.69 12.53 25.43
CA ALA A 168 13.52 11.54 26.11
C ALA A 168 13.24 10.11 25.62
N VAL A 169 11.99 9.78 25.32
CA VAL A 169 11.65 8.49 24.67
C VAL A 169 12.25 8.41 23.28
N LYS A 170 12.12 9.48 22.48
CA LYS A 170 12.61 9.53 21.10
C LYS A 170 14.13 9.40 21.00
N ASN A 171 14.88 9.92 21.97
CA ASN A 171 16.34 9.84 22.00
C ASN A 171 16.88 8.58 22.72
N GLY A 172 16.00 7.72 23.23
CA GLY A 172 16.35 6.47 23.90
C GLY A 172 16.79 6.59 25.36
N SER A 173 16.65 7.77 25.99
CA SER A 173 17.02 7.96 27.40
C SER A 173 16.03 7.31 28.37
N VAL A 174 14.78 7.09 27.93
CA VAL A 174 13.72 6.46 28.71
C VAL A 174 12.91 5.55 27.79
N LEU A 175 12.49 4.37 28.27
CA LEU A 175 11.61 3.50 27.50
C LEU A 175 10.17 4.04 27.53
N TRP A 176 9.45 3.96 26.41
CA TRP A 176 8.12 4.56 26.29
C TRP A 176 7.11 4.04 27.32
N TYR A 177 7.23 2.76 27.71
CA TYR A 177 6.35 2.15 28.70
C TYR A 177 6.73 2.57 30.13
N GLU A 178 8.02 2.79 30.42
CA GLU A 178 8.47 3.37 31.69
C GLU A 178 8.00 4.81 31.84
N ALA A 179 8.04 5.58 30.74
CA ALA A 179 7.48 6.93 30.70
C ALA A 179 5.98 6.95 31.01
N LEU A 180 5.20 5.96 30.54
CA LEU A 180 3.79 5.80 30.91
C LEU A 180 3.61 5.44 32.40
N LEU A 181 4.41 4.51 32.91
CA LEU A 181 4.33 4.10 34.32
C LEU A 181 4.72 5.23 35.28
N ALA A 182 5.72 6.04 34.92
CA ALA A 182 6.18 7.17 35.72
C ALA A 182 5.23 8.37 35.67
N ASN A 183 4.31 8.44 34.71
CA ASN A 183 3.38 9.55 34.50
C ASN A 183 1.94 9.02 34.45
N PRO A 184 1.30 8.71 35.60
CA PRO A 184 0.00 8.03 35.65
C PRO A 184 -1.15 8.84 35.02
N ASP A 185 -1.00 10.16 34.92
CA ASP A 185 -1.98 11.05 34.27
C ASP A 185 -1.83 11.06 32.73
N MET A 186 -0.82 10.40 32.16
CA MET A 186 -0.63 10.27 30.72
C MET A 186 -1.59 9.23 30.16
N LYS A 187 -2.31 9.59 29.09
CA LYS A 187 -3.28 8.71 28.43
C LYS A 187 -2.71 8.17 27.12
N LEU A 188 -2.73 6.85 26.96
CA LEU A 188 -2.42 6.17 25.70
C LEU A 188 -3.72 5.86 24.95
N GLY A 189 -3.83 6.36 23.72
CA GLY A 189 -4.93 6.02 22.81
C GLY A 189 -4.51 4.93 21.83
N ARG A 190 -5.39 3.94 21.63
CA ARG A 190 -5.31 2.95 20.55
C ARG A 190 -6.71 2.69 19.98
N THR A 191 -6.78 2.12 18.79
CA THR A 191 -8.07 1.73 18.19
C THR A 191 -8.63 0.48 18.86
N ASP A 192 -9.93 0.25 18.67
CA ASP A 192 -10.65 -0.90 19.23
C ASP A 192 -9.98 -2.23 18.77
N PRO A 193 -9.48 -3.06 19.69
CA PRO A 193 -8.83 -4.33 19.33
C PRO A 193 -9.77 -5.34 18.69
N ASP A 194 -11.09 -5.26 18.92
CA ASP A 194 -12.03 -6.22 18.34
C ASP A 194 -12.40 -5.83 16.91
N ALA A 195 -12.19 -4.57 16.54
CA ALA A 195 -12.61 -4.01 15.24
C ALA A 195 -11.45 -3.61 14.31
N ASP A 196 -10.27 -3.25 14.83
CA ASP A 196 -9.15 -2.73 14.04
C ASP A 196 -7.85 -3.52 14.30
N PRO A 197 -7.19 -4.06 13.23
CA PRO A 197 -5.85 -4.63 13.31
C PRO A 197 -4.79 -3.79 14.02
N LYS A 198 -4.87 -2.45 13.95
CA LYS A 198 -3.96 -1.57 14.69
C LYS A 198 -4.20 -1.59 16.20
N GLY A 199 -5.35 -2.11 16.65
CA GLY A 199 -5.70 -2.24 18.05
C GLY A 199 -5.14 -3.50 18.71
N TYR A 200 -4.96 -4.61 17.96
CA TYR A 200 -4.52 -5.90 18.50
C TYR A 200 -3.12 -6.34 18.08
N ARG A 201 -2.46 -5.62 17.17
CA ARG A 201 -1.09 -5.89 16.72
C ARG A 201 -0.05 -5.07 17.47
#